data_AF-A0A7Y5UA86-F1
#
_entry.id   AF-A0A7Y5UA86-F1
#
_cell.length_a   1.000
_cell.length_b   1.000
_cell.length_c   1.000
_cell.angle_alpha   90.00
_cell.angle_beta   90.00
_cell.angle_gamma   90.00
#
_symmetry.space_group_name_H-M   'P 1'
#
loop_
_entity.id
_entity.type
_entity.pdbx_description
1 polymer ?
#
loop_
_entity_poly.entity_id
_entity_poly.type
_entity_poly.pdbx_seq_one_letter_code
_entity_poly.pdbx_strand_id
1 'polypeptide(L)'
;MNAIIVSPWVEAPRSYAEPLYAVSRALAHRHPETQVHGLLGGEYGYGQHFENAVFEMHPYYWGDCTCGFDDREHAHYLTINQSPDYDTERAAFLASDRHAKECPVGWPNFRHKPSGFELRWYKYIGRGMEMNREVSAAELAEICAECIASLAVVDAVVEAPALPAGGAPALPAGGAPALPAGGAPA
;
A
#
# COMPACT_ATOMS: atom_id res chain seq x y z
N MET A 1 8.46 21.99 31.24
CA MET A 1 9.20 21.20 30.23
C MET A 1 8.34 21.21 28.98
N ASN A 2 8.69 22.01 27.97
CA ASN A 2 7.94 22.07 26.72
C ASN A 2 8.33 20.85 25.88
N ALA A 3 7.41 19.91 25.71
CA ALA A 3 7.54 18.90 24.68
C ALA A 3 7.32 19.61 23.33
N ILE A 4 8.41 19.83 22.60
CA ILE A 4 8.32 20.24 21.19
C ILE A 4 7.72 19.05 20.46
N ILE A 5 6.43 19.11 20.13
CA ILE A 5 5.80 18.14 19.24
C ILE A 5 6.25 18.50 17.83
N VAL A 6 7.44 18.00 17.47
CA VAL A 6 7.92 18.04 16.08
C VAL A 6 6.94 17.21 15.23
N SER A 7 6.60 17.73 14.05
CA SER A 7 5.96 16.94 13.00
C SER A 7 6.67 15.58 12.93
N PRO A 8 5.94 14.45 12.91
CA PRO A 8 6.56 13.13 12.87
C PRO A 8 7.31 12.88 11.54
N TRP A 9 7.21 13.80 10.59
CA TRP A 9 7.84 13.71 9.28
C TRP A 9 9.13 14.51 9.26
N VAL A 10 10.24 13.84 8.96
CA VAL A 10 11.57 14.42 8.78
C VAL A 10 11.98 14.33 7.31
N GLU A 11 12.80 15.26 6.82
CA GLU A 11 13.30 15.23 5.44
C GLU A 11 14.10 13.96 5.18
N ALA A 12 13.75 13.23 4.12
CA ALA A 12 14.47 12.03 3.71
C ALA A 12 15.62 12.38 2.75
N PRO A 13 16.82 11.79 2.91
CA PRO A 13 17.93 12.01 1.99
C PRO A 13 17.57 11.69 0.54
N ARG A 14 18.02 12.51 -0.41
CA ARG A 14 17.80 12.23 -1.86
C ARG A 14 18.33 10.87 -2.30
N SER A 15 19.35 10.34 -1.63
CA SER A 15 19.89 9.00 -1.91
C SER A 15 18.86 7.88 -1.70
N TYR A 16 17.79 8.12 -0.95
CA TYR A 16 16.72 7.14 -0.71
C TYR A 16 15.85 6.92 -1.95
N ALA A 17 15.97 7.81 -2.94
CA ALA A 17 15.25 7.66 -4.19
C ALA A 17 15.63 6.36 -4.92
N GLU A 18 16.91 5.96 -4.91
CA GLU A 18 17.38 4.83 -5.70
C GLU A 18 16.77 3.48 -5.27
N PRO A 19 16.76 3.11 -3.96
CA PRO A 19 16.07 1.90 -3.52
C PRO A 19 14.56 1.90 -3.84
N LEU A 20 13.90 3.06 -3.75
CA LEU A 20 12.49 3.21 -4.11
C LEU A 20 12.25 3.05 -5.62
N TYR A 21 13.17 3.57 -6.46
CA TYR A 21 13.16 3.33 -7.90
C TYR A 21 13.33 1.85 -8.22
N ALA A 22 14.11 1.09 -7.43
CA ALA A 22 14.23 -0.36 -7.61
C ALA A 22 12.90 -1.08 -7.35
N VAL A 23 12.18 -0.73 -6.28
CA VAL A 23 10.83 -1.26 -6.00
C VAL A 23 9.85 -0.91 -7.13
N SER A 24 9.80 0.36 -7.52
CA SER A 24 8.90 0.85 -8.60
C SER A 24 9.19 0.16 -9.93
N ARG A 25 10.47 -0.05 -10.26
CA ARG A 25 10.87 -0.78 -11.47
C ARG A 25 10.46 -2.25 -11.43
N ALA A 26 10.65 -2.92 -10.29
CA ALA A 26 10.24 -4.31 -10.12
C ALA A 26 8.72 -4.47 -10.28
N LEU A 27 7.95 -3.52 -9.75
CA LEU A 27 6.51 -3.42 -9.94
C LEU A 27 6.13 -3.23 -11.42
N ALA A 28 6.73 -2.26 -12.10
CA ALA A 28 6.44 -1.96 -13.50
C ALA A 28 6.68 -3.15 -14.45
N HIS A 29 7.69 -3.97 -14.18
CA HIS A 29 7.95 -5.18 -14.97
C HIS A 29 6.86 -6.24 -14.83
N ARG A 30 6.14 -6.23 -13.70
CA ARG A 30 5.17 -7.24 -13.32
C ARG A 30 3.73 -6.83 -13.59
N HIS A 31 3.43 -5.55 -13.36
CA HIS A 31 2.14 -4.91 -13.57
C HIS A 31 2.32 -3.65 -14.43
N PRO A 32 2.69 -3.81 -15.72
CA PRO A 32 2.92 -2.66 -16.59
C PRO A 32 1.68 -1.77 -16.74
N GLU A 33 0.48 -2.33 -16.61
CA GLU A 33 -0.81 -1.63 -16.73
C GLU A 33 -1.10 -0.64 -15.60
N THR A 34 -0.49 -0.81 -14.43
CA THR A 34 -0.68 0.09 -13.28
C THR A 34 0.42 1.14 -13.19
N GLN A 35 1.39 1.14 -14.13
CA GLN A 35 2.51 2.08 -14.13
C GLN A 35 2.05 3.51 -14.44
N VAL A 36 2.37 4.44 -13.55
CA VAL A 36 2.11 5.87 -13.77
C VAL A 36 3.31 6.49 -14.47
N HIS A 37 3.08 6.97 -15.70
CA HIS A 37 4.11 7.63 -16.49
C HIS A 37 4.00 9.15 -16.39
N GLY A 38 5.15 9.83 -16.48
CA GLY A 38 5.18 11.28 -16.61
C GLY A 38 6.56 11.81 -16.96
N LEU A 39 6.62 13.06 -17.42
CA LEU A 39 7.85 13.66 -17.95
C LEU A 39 8.96 13.82 -16.89
N LEU A 40 8.60 14.32 -15.70
CA LEU A 40 9.60 14.77 -14.71
C LEU A 40 10.19 13.65 -13.82
N GLY A 41 9.44 12.57 -13.58
CA GLY A 41 9.90 11.42 -12.77
C GLY A 41 10.54 10.30 -13.60
N GLY A 42 10.60 10.46 -14.93
CA GLY A 42 10.97 9.36 -15.82
C GLY A 42 9.97 8.20 -15.77
N GLU A 43 10.41 7.04 -16.25
CA GLU A 43 9.55 5.85 -16.43
C GLU A 43 8.99 5.31 -15.11
N TYR A 44 9.76 5.39 -14.02
CA TYR A 44 9.45 4.74 -12.74
C TYR A 44 9.28 5.72 -11.56
N GLY A 45 9.37 7.03 -11.79
CA GLY A 45 9.48 8.00 -10.69
C GLY A 45 8.18 8.40 -10.03
N TYR A 46 7.02 8.09 -10.62
CA TYR A 46 5.75 8.44 -9.97
C TYR A 46 5.28 7.39 -8.98
N GLY A 47 5.94 6.22 -8.93
CA GLY A 47 5.42 5.04 -8.24
C GLY A 47 4.25 4.42 -9.01
N GLN A 48 3.58 3.47 -8.36
CA GLN A 48 2.49 2.70 -8.91
C GLN A 48 1.47 2.43 -7.79
N HIS A 49 0.18 2.36 -8.12
CA HIS A 49 -0.82 1.86 -7.19
C HIS A 49 -0.62 0.35 -6.99
N PHE A 50 -0.13 -0.03 -5.81
CA PHE A 50 0.11 -1.43 -5.47
C PHE A 50 -0.08 -1.65 -3.97
N GLU A 51 -0.64 -2.79 -3.60
CA GLU A 51 -0.75 -3.20 -2.21
C GLU A 51 -0.65 -4.73 -2.08
N ASN A 52 0.14 -5.19 -1.11
CA ASN A 52 0.14 -6.58 -0.66
C ASN A 52 0.29 -6.66 0.87
N ALA A 53 0.59 -7.84 1.41
CA ALA A 53 0.78 -8.04 2.85
C ALA A 53 2.03 -7.35 3.44
N VAL A 54 3.03 -7.04 2.60
CA VAL A 54 4.33 -6.48 3.01
C VAL A 54 4.36 -4.96 2.86
N PHE A 55 3.84 -4.43 1.75
CA PHE A 55 3.91 -3.00 1.50
C PHE A 55 2.76 -2.49 0.64
N GLU A 56 2.61 -1.17 0.65
CA GLU A 56 1.76 -0.42 -0.27
C GLU A 56 2.57 0.71 -0.89
N MET A 57 2.24 1.01 -2.15
CA MET A 57 2.79 2.12 -2.90
C MET A 57 1.62 2.87 -3.55
N HIS A 58 1.68 4.20 -3.44
CA HIS A 58 0.71 5.10 -4.03
C HIS A 58 1.45 6.21 -4.76
N PRO A 59 1.11 6.50 -6.02
CA PRO A 59 1.61 7.69 -6.68
C PRO A 59 1.15 8.95 -5.95
N TYR A 60 1.76 10.08 -6.28
CA TYR A 60 1.31 11.37 -5.77
C TYR A 60 -0.13 11.63 -6.22
N TYR A 61 -1.03 11.90 -5.26
CA TYR A 61 -2.42 12.18 -5.53
C TYR A 61 -2.62 13.65 -5.93
N TRP A 62 -3.25 13.87 -7.08
CA TRP A 62 -3.51 15.19 -7.65
C TRP A 62 -4.94 15.70 -7.48
N GLY A 63 -5.80 14.89 -6.87
CA GLY A 63 -7.20 15.25 -6.64
C GLY A 63 -7.39 16.05 -5.35
N ASP A 64 -8.64 16.43 -5.12
CA ASP A 64 -9.02 17.22 -3.96
C ASP A 64 -9.15 16.37 -2.68
N CYS A 65 -9.00 17.01 -1.52
CA CYS A 65 -9.31 16.38 -0.25
C CYS A 65 -10.80 16.02 -0.18
N THR A 66 -11.08 14.75 0.10
CA THR A 66 -12.45 14.23 0.24
C THR A 66 -12.90 14.07 1.69
N CYS A 67 -12.02 14.30 2.67
CA CYS A 67 -12.32 14.12 4.10
C CYS A 67 -12.51 15.42 4.87
N GLY A 68 -12.64 16.55 4.17
CA GLY A 68 -12.82 17.88 4.75
C GLY A 68 -11.67 18.35 5.64
N PHE A 69 -10.47 17.76 5.50
CA PHE A 69 -9.30 18.18 6.26
C PHE A 69 -8.84 19.57 5.79
N ASP A 70 -8.81 19.81 4.48
CA ASP A 70 -8.41 21.11 3.91
C ASP A 70 -9.28 22.26 4.46
N ASP A 71 -10.59 22.04 4.63
CA ASP A 71 -11.50 23.02 5.22
C ASP A 71 -11.16 23.30 6.70
N ARG A 72 -10.84 22.25 7.47
CA ARG A 72 -10.46 22.37 8.89
C ARG A 72 -9.10 23.05 9.04
N GLU A 73 -8.12 22.67 8.23
CA GLU A 73 -6.80 23.29 8.20
C GLU A 73 -6.92 24.77 7.79
N HIS A 74 -7.75 25.09 6.80
CA HIS A 74 -7.99 26.47 6.38
C HIS A 74 -8.67 27.29 7.48
N ALA A 75 -9.70 26.75 8.15
CA ALA A 75 -10.34 27.42 9.28
C ALA A 75 -9.36 27.66 10.44
N HIS A 76 -8.48 26.69 10.72
CA HIS A 76 -7.41 26.84 11.71
C HIS A 76 -6.42 27.94 11.28
N TYR A 77 -5.96 27.92 10.03
CA TYR A 77 -5.08 28.95 9.47
C TYR A 77 -5.66 30.36 9.64
N LEU A 78 -6.94 30.57 9.30
CA LEU A 78 -7.60 31.87 9.47
C LEU A 78 -7.62 32.35 10.93
N THR A 79 -7.57 31.42 11.89
CA THR A 79 -7.52 31.72 13.32
C THR A 79 -6.11 32.12 13.77
N ILE A 80 -5.08 31.49 13.21
CA ILE A 80 -3.71 31.57 13.73
C ILE A 80 -2.72 32.36 12.85
N ASN A 81 -3.10 32.77 11.64
CA ASN A 81 -2.18 33.37 10.65
C ASN A 81 -1.55 34.70 11.08
N GLN A 82 -2.07 35.35 12.11
CA GLN A 82 -1.50 36.56 12.72
C GLN A 82 -0.90 36.28 14.11
N SER A 83 -0.89 35.03 14.58
CA SER A 83 -0.29 34.66 15.85
C SER A 83 1.24 34.80 15.78
N PRO A 84 1.89 35.39 16.79
CA PRO A 84 3.34 35.34 16.91
C PRO A 84 3.86 33.91 17.09
N ASP A 85 3.00 32.97 17.50
CA ASP A 85 3.31 31.55 17.70
C ASP A 85 2.76 30.65 16.57
N TYR A 86 2.50 31.23 15.38
CA TYR A 86 1.92 30.55 14.20
C TYR A 86 2.52 29.16 13.94
N ASP A 87 3.85 29.04 13.93
CA ASP A 87 4.52 27.77 13.62
C ASP A 87 4.21 26.69 14.68
N THR A 88 4.18 27.07 15.95
CA THR A 88 3.90 26.16 17.07
C THR A 88 2.43 25.72 17.06
N GLU A 89 1.52 26.66 16.87
CA GLU A 89 0.07 26.39 16.82
C GLU A 89 -0.30 25.54 15.59
N ARG A 90 0.34 25.79 14.45
CA ARG A 90 0.17 24.99 13.24
C ARG A 90 0.70 23.57 13.45
N ALA A 91 1.89 23.42 14.04
CA ALA A 91 2.44 22.11 14.35
C ALA A 91 1.54 21.30 15.29
N ALA A 92 0.95 21.94 16.31
CA ALA A 92 0.01 21.30 17.23
C ALA A 92 -1.28 20.82 16.53
N PHE A 93 -1.81 21.60 15.59
CA PHE A 93 -2.95 21.18 14.76
C PHE A 93 -2.61 19.95 13.91
N LEU A 94 -1.51 19.99 13.16
CA LEU A 94 -1.08 18.87 12.31
C LEU A 94 -0.72 17.60 13.10
N ALA A 95 -0.35 17.75 14.37
CA ALA A 95 -0.10 16.61 15.25
C ALA A 95 -1.40 15.95 15.74
N SER A 96 -2.47 16.74 15.94
CA SER A 96 -3.73 16.30 16.55
C SER A 96 -4.84 15.97 15.55
N ASP A 97 -4.82 16.60 14.38
CA ASP A 97 -5.76 16.38 13.28
C ASP A 97 -5.00 15.90 12.05
N ARG A 98 -5.59 14.95 11.32
CA ARG A 98 -5.02 14.36 10.11
C ARG A 98 -6.13 14.07 9.12
N HIS A 99 -5.75 13.90 7.86
CA HIS A 99 -6.63 13.28 6.89
C HIS A 99 -7.22 11.96 7.42
N ALA A 100 -8.48 11.69 7.08
CA ALA A 100 -9.09 10.41 7.34
C ALA A 100 -8.27 9.29 6.68
N LYS A 101 -8.30 8.09 7.25
CA LYS A 101 -7.52 6.95 6.74
C LYS A 101 -7.86 6.59 5.30
N GLU A 102 -9.06 6.93 4.87
CA GLU A 102 -9.59 6.64 3.53
C GLU A 102 -9.32 7.79 2.55
N CYS A 103 -8.73 8.91 2.99
CA CYS A 103 -8.45 10.06 2.14
C CYS A 103 -7.14 9.86 1.37
N PRO A 104 -7.15 9.84 0.03
CA PRO A 104 -5.95 9.60 -0.77
C PRO A 104 -4.86 10.67 -0.60
N VAL A 105 -5.24 11.89 -0.21
CA VAL A 105 -4.30 12.97 0.13
C VAL A 105 -3.46 12.61 1.37
N GLY A 106 -4.06 11.87 2.32
CA GLY A 106 -3.42 11.45 3.56
C GLY A 106 -2.59 10.18 3.45
N TRP A 107 -2.64 9.46 2.34
CA TRP A 107 -1.91 8.21 2.16
C TRP A 107 -0.41 8.46 1.99
N PRO A 108 0.45 7.66 2.63
CA PRO A 108 1.88 7.70 2.32
C PRO A 108 2.09 7.21 0.88
N ASN A 109 3.13 7.71 0.23
CA ASN A 109 3.45 7.21 -1.11
C ASN A 109 4.10 5.83 -1.08
N PHE A 110 4.79 5.51 0.02
CA PHE A 110 5.34 4.19 0.28
C PHE A 110 5.17 3.87 1.75
N ARG A 111 4.69 2.67 2.04
CA ARG A 111 4.64 2.15 3.41
C ARG A 111 5.06 0.70 3.45
N HIS A 112 6.05 0.42 4.28
CA HIS A 112 6.42 -0.92 4.67
C HIS A 112 5.65 -1.33 5.92
N LYS A 113 4.73 -2.29 5.77
CA LYS A 113 3.76 -2.66 6.82
C LYS A 113 4.46 -3.32 8.03
N PRO A 114 5.40 -4.26 7.88
CA PRO A 114 6.09 -4.89 9.01
C PRO A 114 6.87 -3.91 9.90
N SER A 115 7.59 -2.95 9.31
CA SER A 115 8.40 -2.00 10.08
C SER A 115 7.65 -0.72 10.48
N GLY A 116 6.44 -0.53 9.96
CA GLY A 116 5.68 0.72 10.11
C GLY A 116 6.36 1.94 9.47
N PHE A 117 7.38 1.74 8.62
CA PHE A 117 8.08 2.81 7.92
C PHE A 117 7.19 3.38 6.82
N GLU A 118 7.06 4.70 6.80
CA GLU A 118 6.31 5.43 5.80
C GLU A 118 7.18 6.53 5.18
N LEU A 119 7.06 6.70 3.87
CA LEU A 119 7.74 7.74 3.12
C LEU A 119 6.76 8.37 2.14
N ARG A 120 6.82 9.70 2.05
CA ARG A 120 6.06 10.50 1.08
C ARG A 120 7.00 11.29 0.17
N TRP A 121 6.56 11.59 -1.04
CA TRP A 121 7.28 12.41 -2.01
C TRP A 121 6.33 13.38 -2.71
N TYR A 122 6.85 14.53 -3.12
CA TYR A 122 6.11 15.52 -3.88
C TYR A 122 6.23 15.29 -5.38
N LYS A 123 5.12 14.84 -5.98
CA LYS A 123 4.95 14.48 -7.41
C LYS A 123 5.69 13.22 -7.84
N TYR A 124 6.98 13.08 -7.53
CA TYR A 124 7.79 11.93 -7.92
C TYR A 124 8.90 11.62 -6.89
N ILE A 125 9.34 10.36 -6.88
CA ILE A 125 10.40 9.79 -6.04
C ILE A 125 11.68 10.65 -6.18
N GLY A 126 12.22 11.07 -5.04
CA GLY A 126 13.41 11.93 -4.95
C GLY A 126 13.12 13.43 -4.81
N ARG A 127 11.85 13.87 -4.88
CA ARG A 127 11.48 15.28 -4.75
C ARG A 127 10.67 15.53 -3.49
N GLY A 128 11.19 16.39 -2.60
CA GLY A 128 10.51 16.76 -1.34
C GLY A 128 10.12 15.52 -0.54
N MET A 129 11.06 14.60 -0.36
CA MET A 129 10.78 13.35 0.33
C MET A 129 10.82 13.55 1.83
N GLU A 130 9.88 12.94 2.53
CA GLU A 130 9.80 12.98 3.98
C GLU A 130 9.44 11.60 4.51
N MET A 131 9.94 11.25 5.70
CA MET A 131 9.79 9.94 6.33
C MET A 131 9.26 10.08 7.76
N ASN A 132 8.44 9.11 8.20
CA ASN A 132 7.79 9.14 9.51
C ASN A 132 8.74 8.77 10.69
N ARG A 133 9.92 8.26 10.37
CA ARG A 133 11.01 7.99 11.31
C ARG A 133 12.33 7.97 10.56
N GLU A 134 13.41 8.28 11.26
CA GLU A 134 14.76 8.09 10.73
C GLU A 134 15.05 6.59 10.56
N VAL A 135 15.64 6.26 9.42
CA VAL A 135 16.19 4.94 9.10
C VAL A 135 17.62 5.15 8.61
N SER A 136 18.44 4.10 8.62
CA SER A 136 19.72 4.16 7.91
C SER A 136 19.54 3.83 6.43
N ALA A 137 20.53 4.18 5.59
CA ALA A 137 20.50 3.77 4.18
C ALA A 137 20.51 2.22 4.03
N ALA A 138 21.17 1.51 4.95
CA ALA A 138 21.19 0.05 4.96
C ALA A 138 19.82 -0.52 5.33
N GLU A 139 19.18 0.03 6.36
CA GLU A 139 17.83 -0.37 6.78
C GLU A 139 16.79 -0.12 5.68
N LEU A 140 16.87 1.02 4.98
CA LEU A 140 15.98 1.27 3.83
C LEU A 140 16.22 0.24 2.71
N ALA A 141 17.48 -0.10 2.44
CA ALA A 141 17.80 -1.12 1.43
C ALA A 141 17.23 -2.49 1.80
N GLU A 142 17.27 -2.88 3.08
CA GLU A 142 16.64 -4.10 3.59
C GLU A 142 15.11 -4.06 3.42
N ILE A 143 14.47 -2.95 3.79
CA ILE A 143 13.03 -2.74 3.58
C ILE A 143 12.67 -2.89 2.10
N CYS A 144 13.40 -2.24 1.19
CA CYS A 144 13.13 -2.32 -0.24
C CYS A 144 13.38 -3.73 -0.79
N ALA A 145 14.39 -4.45 -0.28
CA ALA A 145 14.66 -5.83 -0.66
C ALA A 145 13.53 -6.78 -0.23
N GLU A 146 12.98 -6.62 0.98
CA GLU A 146 11.79 -7.37 1.43
C GLU A 146 10.58 -7.09 0.54
N CYS A 147 10.35 -5.83 0.17
CA CYS A 147 9.27 -5.47 -0.76
C CYS A 147 9.43 -6.17 -2.11
N ILE A 148 10.62 -6.13 -2.72
CA ILE A 148 10.89 -6.80 -4.00
C ILE A 148 10.72 -8.32 -3.87
N ALA A 149 11.24 -8.93 -2.80
CA ALA A 149 11.09 -10.36 -2.55
C ALA A 149 9.61 -10.76 -2.39
N SER A 150 8.79 -9.90 -1.77
CA SER A 150 7.36 -10.14 -1.61
C SER A 150 6.61 -10.21 -2.94
N LEU A 151 7.14 -9.59 -4.00
CA LEU A 151 6.58 -9.71 -5.35
C LEU A 151 6.79 -11.13 -5.88
N ALA A 152 7.93 -11.78 -5.65
CA ALA A 152 8.16 -13.14 -6.17
C ALA A 152 7.21 -14.19 -5.59
N VAL A 153 6.78 -14.03 -4.33
CA VAL A 153 5.89 -14.98 -3.65
C VAL A 153 4.48 -15.00 -4.27
N VAL A 154 4.03 -13.89 -4.86
CA VAL A 154 2.68 -13.80 -5.45
C VAL A 154 2.56 -14.64 -6.74
N ASP A 155 3.67 -14.94 -7.44
CA ASP A 155 3.63 -15.84 -8.62
C ASP A 155 3.40 -17.28 -8.21
N ALA A 156 4.07 -17.74 -7.14
CA ALA A 156 4.03 -19.14 -6.73
C ALA A 156 2.65 -19.60 -6.21
N VAL A 157 1.82 -18.68 -5.72
CA VAL A 157 0.46 -19.00 -5.24
C VAL A 157 -0.57 -19.00 -6.37
N VAL A 158 -0.33 -18.22 -7.43
CA VAL A 158 -1.19 -18.20 -8.63
C VAL A 158 -0.83 -19.33 -9.60
N GLU A 159 0.43 -19.76 -9.64
CA GLU A 159 0.93 -20.89 -10.44
C GLU A 159 0.82 -22.27 -9.79
N ALA A 160 0.16 -22.42 -8.64
CA ALA A 160 -0.12 -23.77 -8.14
C ALA A 160 -1.19 -24.43 -9.05
N PRO A 161 -0.84 -25.42 -9.89
CA PRO A 161 -1.86 -26.12 -10.66
C PRO A 161 -2.79 -26.80 -9.66
N ALA A 162 -4.10 -26.65 -9.87
CA ALA A 162 -5.11 -27.43 -9.17
C ALA A 162 -4.69 -28.89 -9.23
N LEU A 163 -4.45 -29.51 -8.06
CA LEU A 163 -4.17 -30.93 -7.98
C LEU A 163 -5.23 -31.69 -8.79
N PRO A 164 -4.85 -32.63 -9.68
CA PRO A 164 -5.84 -33.46 -10.32
C PRO A 164 -6.60 -34.19 -9.23
N ALA A 165 -7.92 -34.02 -9.21
CA ALA A 165 -8.82 -34.76 -8.33
C ALA A 165 -8.51 -36.24 -8.52
N GLY A 166 -7.86 -36.84 -7.51
CA GLY A 166 -7.61 -38.27 -7.47
C GLY A 166 -8.95 -38.99 -7.63
N GLY A 167 -9.04 -39.83 -8.65
CA GLY A 167 -10.22 -40.64 -8.92
C GLY A 167 -10.59 -41.45 -7.68
N ALA A 168 -11.82 -41.27 -7.21
CA ALA A 168 -12.41 -42.16 -6.24
C ALA A 168 -12.46 -43.58 -6.84
N PRO A 169 -12.09 -44.64 -6.10
CA PRO A 169 -12.28 -46.00 -6.58
C PRO A 169 -13.79 -46.29 -6.70
N ALA A 170 -14.19 -46.80 -7.86
CA ALA A 170 -15.56 -47.20 -8.15
C ALA A 170 -16.00 -48.34 -7.20
N LEU A 171 -17.06 -48.08 -6.42
CA LEU A 171 -17.78 -49.10 -5.67
C LEU A 171 -18.56 -50.02 -6.63
N PRO A 172 -18.59 -51.34 -6.42
CA PRO A 172 -19.36 -52.25 -7.27
C PRO A 172 -20.86 -52.09 -7.03
N ALA A 173 -21.63 -52.12 -8.11
CA ALA A 173 -23.08 -52.06 -8.11
C ALA A 173 -23.68 -53.29 -7.39
N GLY A 174 -24.36 -53.05 -6.27
CA GLY A 174 -25.22 -54.05 -5.62
C GLY A 174 -26.51 -54.22 -6.41
N GLY A 175 -26.77 -55.45 -6.87
CA GLY A 175 -27.99 -55.84 -7.58
C GLY A 175 -29.24 -55.78 -6.69
N ALA A 176 -30.34 -55.29 -7.26
CA ALA A 176 -31.66 -55.36 -6.66
C ALA A 176 -32.26 -56.78 -6.81
N PRO A 177 -32.92 -57.33 -5.78
CA PRO A 177 -33.62 -58.60 -5.91
C PRO A 177 -35.00 -58.42 -6.58
N ALA A 178 -35.36 -59.40 -7.42
CA ALA A 178 -36.63 -59.48 -8.14
C ALA A 178 -37.81 -59.84 -7.22
N LEU A 179 -38.96 -59.20 -7.44
CA LEU A 179 -40.26 -59.52 -6.83
C LEU A 179 -40.96 -60.66 -7.60
N PRO A 180 -41.62 -61.62 -6.94
CA PRO A 180 -42.37 -62.67 -7.62
C PRO A 180 -43.78 -62.22 -8.05
N ALA A 181 -44.20 -62.75 -9.20
CA ALA A 181 -45.52 -62.56 -9.80
C ALA A 181 -46.62 -63.31 -9.02
N GLY A 182 -47.68 -62.61 -8.64
CA GLY A 182 -48.90 -63.19 -8.07
C GLY A 182 -49.93 -63.47 -9.16
N GLY A 183 -50.29 -64.74 -9.33
CA GLY A 183 -51.38 -65.20 -10.21
C GLY A 183 -52.76 -65.03 -9.57
N ALA A 184 -53.77 -64.83 -10.44
CA ALA A 184 -55.18 -64.79 -10.10
C ALA A 184 -55.77 -66.21 -9.95
N PRO A 185 -56.83 -66.41 -9.12
CA PRO A 185 -57.59 -67.65 -9.13
C PRO A 185 -58.87 -67.54 -10.00
N ALA A 186 -59.43 -68.73 -10.26
CA ALA A 186 -60.49 -69.08 -11.19
C ALA A 186 -61.90 -68.56 -10.86
#